data_AF-A0A7V9CV59-F1
#
_entry.id   AF-A0A7V9CV59-F1
#
_cell.length_a   1.000
_cell.length_b   1.000
_cell.length_c   1.000
_cell.angle_alpha   90.00
_cell.angle_beta   90.00
_cell.angle_gamma   90.00
#
_symmetry.space_group_name_H-M   'P 1'
#
loop_
_entity.id
_entity.type
_entity.pdbx_description
1 polymer ?
#
loop_
_entity_poly.entity_id
_entity_poly.type
_entity_poly.pdbx_seq_one_letter_code
_entity_poly.pdbx_strand_id
1 'polypeptide(L)'
;MAIIEDVRTQIDLGERGIEPRGAVHHNPTVALLYSHALQRGDGTLAEGGPLVVDTGSHTGRSPNDKFVVREPGSEDRIAWGKVNVEIDEERFDGLRDKVTSYLEGQDLYVVDAFAGADPVYRLPIRIITYSPWHALFARRLFIDPTEEELAEHEPEALVLHAPAVEADPAEDGTRSGTFVVLHPGRTEVVIGGTFYAGEIKKSIFTVMNDRLPLAGVFPMHCSANVDDDGQVAIFFGLSGTGKTTLSADPERHLIGDDEHGWGEDGVFNIEGGCYAKVIRLSAEAEPQIYETTRSWGTVLENVVVDERGVLDLDDDSKTENTRAAYKLEQISNALPAKRAGHPSAVVFLTADAFGILPPIARLSREQAMFYFLSGFTAKLAGTEIGVKEPQPTFSAC
;
A
#
# COMPACT_ATOMS: atom_id res chain seq x y z
N MET A 1 3.11 32.76 10.23
CA MET A 1 3.75 31.46 9.92
C MET A 1 4.15 31.53 8.47
N ALA A 2 5.44 31.47 8.14
CA ALA A 2 5.84 31.43 6.73
C ALA A 2 5.41 30.07 6.18
N ILE A 3 4.41 30.07 5.30
CA ILE A 3 4.03 28.88 4.53
C ILE A 3 5.10 28.75 3.45
N ILE A 4 5.70 27.57 3.32
CA ILE A 4 6.62 27.25 2.22
C ILE A 4 5.89 27.63 0.92
N GLU A 5 6.50 28.49 0.11
CA GLU A 5 5.86 28.95 -1.12
C GLU A 5 5.58 27.75 -2.03
N ASP A 6 4.30 27.64 -2.41
CA ASP A 6 3.76 26.63 -3.31
C ASP A 6 4.34 26.86 -4.71
N VAL A 7 5.26 25.99 -5.15
CA VAL A 7 5.65 25.95 -6.55
C VAL A 7 4.52 25.26 -7.29
N ARG A 8 3.54 26.07 -7.72
CA ARG A 8 2.45 25.60 -8.57
C ARG A 8 3.01 25.14 -9.90
N THR A 9 3.23 23.84 -10.05
CA THR A 9 3.41 23.22 -11.35
C THR A 9 2.03 23.13 -12.01
N GLN A 10 1.89 23.77 -13.18
CA GLN A 10 0.70 23.63 -14.01
C GLN A 10 0.72 22.24 -14.63
N ILE A 11 0.04 21.30 -13.99
CA ILE A 11 -0.28 20.00 -14.56
C ILE A 11 -1.69 20.06 -15.14
N ASP A 12 -1.85 19.66 -16.40
CA ASP A 12 -3.16 19.54 -17.01
C ASP A 12 -3.78 18.19 -16.58
N LEU A 13 -4.93 18.27 -15.90
CA LEU A 13 -5.72 17.11 -15.50
C LEU A 13 -6.96 16.91 -16.39
N GLY A 14 -7.18 17.78 -17.38
CA GLY A 14 -8.33 17.75 -18.28
C GLY A 14 -8.37 16.47 -19.13
N GLU A 15 -7.22 15.97 -19.58
CA GLU A 15 -7.12 14.67 -20.27
C GLU A 15 -7.54 13.49 -19.40
N ARG A 16 -7.58 13.67 -18.07
CA ARG A 16 -8.06 12.69 -17.09
C ARG A 16 -9.47 12.99 -16.61
N GLY A 17 -10.18 13.91 -17.27
CA GLY A 17 -11.57 14.26 -16.95
C GLY A 17 -11.74 14.95 -15.60
N ILE A 18 -10.74 15.72 -15.17
CA ILE A 18 -10.80 16.57 -13.98
C ILE A 18 -10.47 17.99 -14.40
N GLU A 19 -11.37 18.94 -14.15
CA GLU A 19 -11.14 20.38 -14.29
C GLU A 19 -11.05 21.05 -12.90
N PRO A 20 -9.84 21.13 -12.29
CA PRO A 20 -9.70 21.63 -10.92
C PRO A 20 -10.07 23.11 -10.81
N ARG A 21 -10.93 23.44 -9.83
CA ARG A 21 -11.28 24.82 -9.48
C ARG A 21 -10.43 25.37 -8.34
N GLY A 22 -9.86 24.47 -7.53
CA GLY A 22 -8.91 24.78 -6.46
C GLY A 22 -7.44 24.79 -6.91
N ALA A 23 -6.52 24.87 -5.95
CA ALA A 23 -5.10 24.73 -6.21
C ALA A 23 -4.73 23.28 -6.55
N VAL A 24 -3.73 23.09 -7.39
CA VAL A 24 -3.15 21.77 -7.69
C VAL A 24 -1.70 21.78 -7.24
N HIS A 25 -1.39 20.90 -6.28
CA HIS A 25 -0.04 20.70 -5.76
C HIS A 25 0.53 19.41 -6.36
N HIS A 26 1.46 19.54 -7.30
CA HIS A 26 2.08 18.39 -7.96
C HIS A 26 3.43 18.05 -7.33
N ASN A 27 3.60 16.77 -6.98
CA ASN A 27 4.70 16.22 -6.20
C ASN A 27 5.13 17.10 -5.01
N PRO A 28 4.19 17.50 -4.13
CA PRO A 28 4.45 18.41 -3.01
C PRO A 28 5.46 17.84 -2.02
N THR A 29 6.26 18.72 -1.42
CA THR A 29 7.25 18.31 -0.41
C THR A 29 6.60 17.78 0.86
N VAL A 30 7.36 17.00 1.64
CA VAL A 30 6.94 16.47 2.95
C VAL A 30 6.44 17.58 3.86
N ALA A 31 7.19 18.69 3.92
CA ALA A 31 6.87 19.82 4.79
C ALA A 31 5.58 20.54 4.38
N LEU A 32 5.30 20.65 3.08
CA LEU A 32 4.04 21.20 2.59
C LEU A 32 2.86 20.31 2.98
N LEU A 33 2.98 19.00 2.76
CA LEU A 33 1.95 18.02 3.11
C LEU A 33 1.65 17.99 4.61
N TYR A 34 2.68 18.02 5.46
CA TYR A 34 2.52 18.16 6.92
C TYR A 34 1.80 19.45 7.28
N SER A 35 2.24 20.58 6.70
CA SER A 35 1.66 21.89 6.99
C SER A 35 0.17 21.92 6.64
N HIS A 36 -0.20 21.41 5.46
CA HIS A 36 -1.59 21.36 5.01
C HIS A 36 -2.43 20.39 5.84
N ALA A 37 -1.90 19.20 6.18
CA ALA A 37 -2.60 18.24 7.02
C ALA A 37 -2.90 18.82 8.42
N LEU A 38 -1.91 19.48 9.04
CA LEU A 38 -2.08 20.11 10.36
C LEU A 38 -3.04 21.31 10.30
N GLN A 39 -2.98 22.13 9.25
CA GLN A 39 -3.89 23.27 9.07
C GLN A 39 -5.35 22.84 8.87
N ARG A 40 -5.57 21.70 8.20
CA ARG A 40 -6.90 21.12 7.96
C ARG A 40 -7.43 20.34 9.16
N GLY A 41 -6.58 20.05 10.15
CA GLY A 41 -6.93 19.16 11.26
C GLY A 41 -7.02 17.69 10.85
N ASP A 42 -6.40 17.32 9.73
CA ASP A 42 -6.40 15.95 9.20
C ASP A 42 -5.45 15.02 9.96
N GLY A 43 -4.64 15.56 10.88
CA GLY A 43 -3.70 14.80 11.70
C GLY A 43 -3.07 15.64 12.81
N THR A 44 -2.28 14.99 13.66
CA THR A 44 -1.56 15.58 14.79
C THR A 44 -0.07 15.25 14.71
N LEU A 45 0.79 16.20 15.07
CA LEU A 45 2.24 15.96 15.14
C LEU A 45 2.59 15.30 16.48
N ALA A 46 3.21 14.12 16.45
CA ALA A 46 3.69 13.46 17.67
C ALA A 46 5.15 13.84 17.98
N GLU A 47 5.59 13.50 19.20
CA GLU A 47 6.99 13.61 19.61
C GLU A 47 7.90 12.81 18.66
N GLY A 48 9.02 13.39 18.25
CA GLY A 48 9.91 12.84 17.22
C GLY A 48 9.54 13.24 15.78
N GLY A 49 8.37 13.82 15.57
CA GLY A 49 7.95 14.38 14.29
C GLY A 49 7.11 13.52 13.32
N PRO A 50 6.62 12.30 13.64
CA PRO A 50 5.69 11.62 12.74
C PRO A 50 4.32 12.34 12.74
N LEU A 51 3.57 12.18 11.65
CA LEU A 51 2.18 12.64 11.55
C LEU A 51 1.24 11.50 11.95
N VAL A 52 0.49 11.68 13.04
CA VAL A 52 -0.55 10.72 13.47
C VAL A 52 -1.88 11.10 12.84
N VAL A 53 -2.55 10.14 12.21
CA VAL A 53 -3.85 10.32 11.55
C VAL A 53 -4.85 9.27 12.05
N ASP A 54 -6.13 9.57 11.88
CA ASP A 54 -7.23 8.67 12.22
C ASP A 54 -8.07 8.37 10.98
N THR A 55 -8.35 7.10 10.75
CA THR A 55 -9.11 6.60 9.58
C THR A 55 -10.56 6.29 9.91
N GLY A 56 -10.99 6.59 11.15
CA GLY A 56 -12.34 6.38 11.62
C GLY A 56 -12.70 4.90 11.71
N SER A 57 -13.84 4.52 11.15
CA SER A 57 -14.32 3.14 11.17
C SER A 57 -13.52 2.19 10.28
N HIS A 58 -12.81 2.71 9.28
CA HIS A 58 -12.06 1.93 8.30
C HIS A 58 -10.61 1.76 8.74
N THR A 59 -10.37 0.91 9.75
CA THR A 59 -9.03 0.66 10.29
C THR A 59 -8.28 -0.48 9.59
N GLY A 60 -8.78 -0.94 8.46
CA GLY A 60 -8.24 -2.06 7.67
C GLY A 60 -8.93 -2.16 6.30
N ARG A 61 -8.52 -3.15 5.50
CA ARG A 61 -9.08 -3.34 4.16
C ARG A 61 -10.58 -3.67 4.18
N SER A 62 -11.27 -3.28 3.12
CA SER A 62 -12.67 -3.59 2.83
C SER A 62 -12.77 -4.57 1.63
N PRO A 63 -12.34 -5.84 1.78
CA PRO A 63 -12.22 -6.77 0.65
C PRO A 63 -13.55 -7.06 -0.06
N ASN A 64 -14.68 -6.93 0.64
CA ASN A 64 -16.02 -7.14 0.06
C ASN A 64 -16.55 -5.91 -0.69
N ASP A 65 -15.82 -4.80 -0.68
CA ASP A 65 -16.14 -3.55 -1.38
C ASP A 65 -15.13 -3.28 -2.51
N LYS A 66 -14.33 -4.29 -2.88
CA LYS A 66 -13.44 -4.28 -4.04
C LYS A 66 -14.17 -4.84 -5.26
N PHE A 67 -14.10 -4.13 -6.38
CA PHE A 67 -14.70 -4.51 -7.65
C PHE A 67 -13.70 -4.40 -8.79
N VAL A 68 -13.93 -5.17 -9.86
CA VAL A 68 -13.15 -5.12 -11.10
C VAL A 68 -14.13 -4.93 -12.26
N VAL A 69 -13.88 -3.94 -13.10
CA VAL A 69 -14.72 -3.68 -14.29
C VAL A 69 -14.62 -4.86 -15.24
N ARG A 70 -15.77 -5.43 -15.60
CA ARG A 70 -15.86 -6.50 -16.60
C ARG A 70 -15.86 -5.89 -18.00
N GLU A 71 -14.67 -5.81 -18.58
CA GLU A 71 -14.44 -5.26 -19.92
C GLU A 71 -13.80 -6.28 -20.87
N PRO A 72 -14.08 -6.22 -22.19
CA PRO A 72 -13.71 -7.29 -23.13
C PRO A 72 -12.22 -7.60 -23.22
N GLY A 73 -11.35 -6.62 -22.98
CA GLY A 73 -9.89 -6.74 -23.05
C GLY A 73 -9.25 -7.49 -21.89
N SER A 74 -9.96 -7.70 -20.77
CA SER A 74 -9.45 -8.41 -19.59
C SER A 74 -10.34 -9.54 -19.09
N GLU A 75 -11.58 -9.62 -19.55
CA GLU A 75 -12.58 -10.60 -19.08
C GLU A 75 -12.03 -12.03 -18.97
N ASP A 76 -11.29 -12.50 -19.98
CA ASP A 76 -10.80 -13.89 -20.03
C ASP A 76 -9.63 -14.18 -19.09
N ARG A 77 -8.88 -13.16 -18.63
CA ARG A 77 -7.72 -13.35 -17.75
C ARG A 77 -8.01 -13.11 -16.27
N ILE A 78 -9.10 -12.40 -15.95
CA ILE A 78 -9.48 -12.13 -14.57
C ILE A 78 -10.07 -13.40 -13.94
N ALA A 79 -9.55 -13.77 -12.77
CA ALA A 79 -10.09 -14.86 -11.96
C ALA A 79 -11.36 -14.40 -11.21
N TRP A 80 -12.50 -14.35 -11.90
CA TRP A 80 -13.78 -13.91 -11.35
C TRP A 80 -14.25 -14.76 -10.16
N GLY A 81 -14.80 -14.12 -9.14
CA GLY A 81 -15.33 -14.82 -7.97
C GLY A 81 -15.53 -13.91 -6.77
N LYS A 82 -15.41 -14.49 -5.56
CA LYS A 82 -15.59 -13.74 -4.31
C LYS A 82 -14.52 -12.68 -4.05
N VAL A 83 -13.35 -12.81 -4.67
CA VAL A 83 -12.23 -11.87 -4.52
C VAL A 83 -12.28 -10.78 -5.61
N ASN A 84 -12.48 -11.19 -6.87
CA ASN A 84 -12.64 -10.28 -8.00
C ASN A 84 -14.12 -10.25 -8.37
N VAL A 85 -14.86 -9.34 -7.73
CA VAL A 85 -16.29 -9.13 -7.96
C VAL A 85 -16.46 -8.21 -9.17
N GLU A 86 -17.29 -8.61 -10.12
CA GLU A 86 -17.54 -7.81 -11.32
C GLU A 86 -18.37 -6.56 -11.03
N ILE A 87 -18.10 -5.50 -11.78
CA ILE A 87 -18.95 -4.32 -11.95
C ILE A 87 -18.95 -3.94 -13.43
N ASP A 88 -20.05 -3.38 -13.94
CA ASP A 88 -20.14 -2.97 -15.34
C ASP A 88 -19.53 -1.57 -15.58
N GLU A 89 -19.26 -1.27 -16.84
CA GLU A 89 -18.66 -0.01 -17.30
C GLU A 89 -19.48 1.21 -16.87
N GLU A 90 -20.81 1.14 -16.99
CA GLU A 90 -21.72 2.26 -16.69
C GLU A 90 -21.67 2.65 -15.21
N ARG A 91 -21.65 1.67 -14.31
CA ARG A 91 -21.50 1.91 -12.87
C ARG A 91 -20.11 2.40 -12.50
N PHE A 92 -19.06 1.91 -13.16
CA PHE A 92 -17.72 2.45 -12.98
C PHE A 92 -17.68 3.93 -13.36
N ASP A 93 -18.20 4.28 -14.53
CA ASP A 93 -18.23 5.67 -15.00
C ASP A 93 -19.06 6.55 -14.05
N GLY A 94 -20.20 6.07 -13.53
CA GLY A 94 -20.98 6.79 -12.53
C GLY A 94 -20.23 7.05 -11.21
N LEU A 95 -19.53 6.04 -10.68
CA LEU A 95 -18.68 6.19 -9.49
C LEU A 95 -17.50 7.13 -9.74
N ARG A 96 -16.86 6.99 -10.90
CA ARG A 96 -15.77 7.85 -11.35
C ARG A 96 -16.23 9.30 -11.42
N ASP A 97 -17.38 9.58 -12.02
CA ASP A 97 -17.97 10.91 -12.15
C ASP A 97 -18.29 11.55 -10.78
N LYS A 98 -18.79 10.76 -9.82
CA LYS A 98 -18.99 11.23 -8.44
C LYS A 98 -17.67 11.66 -7.81
N VAL A 99 -16.62 10.86 -7.99
CA VAL A 99 -15.28 11.14 -7.45
C VAL A 99 -14.64 12.35 -8.12
N THR A 100 -14.63 12.42 -9.46
CA THR A 100 -14.06 13.57 -10.18
C THR A 100 -14.80 14.85 -9.85
N SER A 101 -16.14 14.84 -9.86
CA SER A 101 -16.97 16.01 -9.50
C SER A 101 -16.66 16.54 -8.09
N TYR A 102 -16.43 15.64 -7.14
CA TYR A 102 -16.01 16.02 -5.79
C TYR A 102 -14.61 16.66 -5.80
N LEU A 103 -13.64 16.02 -6.46
CA LEU A 103 -12.25 16.46 -6.55
C LEU A 103 -12.12 17.83 -7.23
N GLU A 104 -12.89 18.12 -8.28
CA GLU A 104 -12.87 19.43 -8.97
C GLU A 104 -13.16 20.61 -8.05
N GLY A 105 -13.95 20.40 -6.99
CA GLY A 105 -14.27 21.41 -5.99
C GLY A 105 -13.22 21.60 -4.89
N GLN A 106 -12.13 20.83 -4.89
CA GLN A 106 -11.12 20.82 -3.83
C GLN A 106 -9.78 21.40 -4.29
N ASP A 107 -8.91 21.69 -3.33
CA ASP A 107 -7.46 21.68 -3.58
C ASP A 107 -6.99 20.23 -3.73
N LEU A 108 -6.15 19.99 -4.74
CA LEU A 108 -5.69 18.67 -5.14
C LEU A 108 -4.20 18.47 -4.87
N TYR A 109 -3.86 17.25 -4.50
CA TYR A 109 -2.50 16.77 -4.36
C TYR A 109 -2.29 15.65 -5.37
N VAL A 110 -1.35 15.89 -6.29
CA VAL A 110 -0.99 14.96 -7.35
C VAL A 110 0.39 14.39 -7.02
N VAL A 111 0.48 13.06 -6.93
CA VAL A 111 1.74 12.34 -6.67
C VAL A 111 2.03 11.45 -7.85
N ASP A 112 3.03 11.84 -8.64
CA ASP A 112 3.65 11.00 -9.65
C ASP A 112 4.77 10.19 -9.01
N ALA A 113 4.72 8.87 -9.18
CA ALA A 113 5.65 7.93 -8.61
C ALA A 113 5.85 6.72 -9.53
N PHE A 114 6.67 5.77 -9.09
CA PHE A 114 6.80 4.46 -9.72
C PHE A 114 6.38 3.35 -8.75
N ALA A 115 5.74 2.31 -9.30
CA ALA A 115 5.61 1.00 -8.66
C ALA A 115 6.52 0.00 -9.39
N GLY A 116 7.48 -0.59 -8.68
CA GLY A 116 8.54 -1.44 -9.25
C GLY A 116 9.90 -0.75 -9.30
N ALA A 117 10.89 -1.33 -8.63
CA ALA A 117 12.27 -0.84 -8.61
C ALA A 117 13.09 -1.27 -9.83
N ASP A 118 12.61 -2.25 -10.60
CA ASP A 118 13.22 -2.62 -11.88
C ASP A 118 12.72 -1.69 -13.00
N PRO A 119 13.58 -0.86 -13.62
CA PRO A 119 13.17 0.05 -14.69
C PRO A 119 12.53 -0.63 -15.90
N VAL A 120 12.77 -1.92 -16.13
CA VAL A 120 12.15 -2.68 -17.23
C VAL A 120 10.67 -2.95 -16.96
N TYR A 121 10.30 -3.17 -15.70
CA TYR A 121 8.96 -3.60 -15.29
C TYR A 121 8.21 -2.58 -14.44
N ARG A 122 8.83 -1.44 -14.14
CA ARG A 122 8.22 -0.40 -13.31
C ARG A 122 7.02 0.22 -14.02
N LEU A 123 6.03 0.58 -13.23
CA LEU A 123 4.80 1.21 -13.66
C LEU A 123 4.83 2.69 -13.23
N PRO A 124 4.79 3.65 -14.17
CA PRO A 124 4.53 5.05 -13.86
C PRO A 124 3.10 5.21 -13.33
N ILE A 125 2.96 5.65 -12.09
CA ILE A 125 1.65 5.83 -11.43
C ILE A 125 1.40 7.30 -11.10
N ARG A 126 0.14 7.73 -11.21
CA ARG A 126 -0.34 9.02 -10.72
C ARG A 126 -1.44 8.80 -9.69
N ILE A 127 -1.27 9.35 -8.49
CA ILE A 127 -2.28 9.37 -7.44
C ILE A 127 -2.83 10.79 -7.33
N ILE A 128 -4.15 10.95 -7.39
CA ILE A 128 -4.85 12.22 -7.23
C ILE A 128 -5.77 12.11 -6.02
N THR A 129 -5.57 13.00 -5.04
CA THR A 129 -6.38 13.04 -3.82
C THR A 129 -6.54 14.48 -3.35
N TYR A 130 -7.65 14.78 -2.67
CA TYR A 130 -7.83 16.06 -1.98
C TYR A 130 -7.19 16.09 -0.58
N SER A 131 -6.71 14.94 -0.10
CA SER A 131 -6.20 14.78 1.26
C SER A 131 -4.66 14.84 1.29
N PRO A 132 -4.06 15.82 1.98
CA PRO A 132 -2.59 15.96 2.03
C PRO A 132 -1.90 14.77 2.71
N TRP A 133 -2.51 14.15 3.72
CA TRP A 133 -1.88 13.03 4.41
C TRP A 133 -1.90 11.74 3.55
N HIS A 134 -2.92 11.53 2.72
CA HIS A 134 -2.92 10.42 1.75
C HIS A 134 -1.90 10.64 0.63
N ALA A 135 -1.70 11.88 0.20
CA ALA A 135 -0.60 12.21 -0.70
C ALA A 135 0.76 11.94 -0.02
N LEU A 136 0.90 12.25 1.27
CA LEU A 136 2.10 11.94 2.05
C LEU A 136 2.31 10.43 2.16
N PHE A 137 1.25 9.66 2.41
CA PHE A 137 1.27 8.20 2.40
C PHE A 137 1.78 7.65 1.07
N ALA A 138 1.20 8.09 -0.06
CA ALA A 138 1.62 7.67 -1.39
C ALA A 138 3.10 8.00 -1.63
N ARG A 139 3.54 9.19 -1.23
CA ARG A 139 4.95 9.58 -1.27
C ARG A 139 5.84 8.71 -0.39
N ARG A 140 5.40 8.29 0.80
CA ARG A 140 6.20 7.38 1.64
C ARG A 140 6.32 6.01 1.00
N LEU A 141 5.24 5.53 0.40
CA LEU A 141 5.11 4.13 0.01
C LEU A 141 5.65 3.82 -1.38
N PHE A 142 5.42 4.67 -2.37
CA PHE A 142 5.88 4.43 -3.74
C PHE A 142 7.26 5.02 -3.99
N ILE A 143 7.89 4.61 -5.09
CA ILE A 143 9.25 5.03 -5.44
C ILE A 143 9.18 6.45 -6.00
N ASP A 144 9.92 7.38 -5.38
CA ASP A 144 10.00 8.75 -5.87
C ASP A 144 10.76 8.78 -7.21
N PRO A 145 10.28 9.54 -8.20
CA PRO A 145 11.05 9.83 -9.39
C PRO A 145 12.18 10.80 -9.06
N THR A 146 13.28 10.71 -9.81
CA THR A 146 14.26 11.80 -9.88
C THR A 146 13.66 13.03 -10.58
N GLU A 147 14.30 14.20 -10.50
CA GLU A 147 13.82 15.40 -11.20
C GLU A 147 13.74 15.21 -12.71
N GLU A 148 14.69 14.47 -13.30
CA GLU A 148 14.72 14.12 -14.72
C GLU A 148 13.55 13.18 -15.09
N GLU A 149 13.34 12.12 -14.29
CA GLU A 149 12.23 11.19 -14.50
C GLU A 149 10.87 11.84 -14.30
N LEU A 150 10.77 12.81 -13.37
CA LEU A 150 9.52 13.55 -13.13
C LEU A 150 9.18 14.46 -14.32
N ALA A 151 10.18 15.03 -14.98
CA ALA A 151 9.99 15.87 -16.16
C ALA A 151 9.49 15.06 -17.39
N GLU A 152 9.82 13.77 -17.45
CA GLU A 152 9.41 12.84 -18.52
C GLU A 152 8.30 11.87 -18.05
N HIS A 153 7.69 12.10 -16.88
CA HIS A 153 6.73 11.17 -16.29
C HIS A 153 5.40 11.18 -17.05
N GLU A 154 5.09 10.05 -17.67
CA GLU A 154 3.78 9.78 -18.29
C GLU A 154 3.08 8.67 -17.51
N PRO A 155 1.99 8.97 -16.76
CA PRO A 155 1.34 7.96 -15.93
C PRO A 155 0.59 6.93 -16.79
N GLU A 156 0.92 5.66 -16.55
CA GLU A 156 0.27 4.50 -17.14
C GLU A 156 -0.83 3.93 -16.24
N ALA A 157 -0.78 4.23 -14.95
CA ALA A 157 -1.86 3.92 -14.01
C ALA A 157 -2.30 5.16 -13.24
N LEU A 158 -3.61 5.26 -13.00
CA LEU A 158 -4.23 6.38 -12.31
C LEU A 158 -4.98 5.89 -11.07
N VAL A 159 -4.80 6.56 -9.95
CA VAL A 159 -5.63 6.37 -8.74
C VAL A 159 -6.35 7.67 -8.43
N LEU A 160 -7.68 7.64 -8.50
CA LEU A 160 -8.56 8.70 -8.04
C LEU A 160 -9.06 8.37 -6.65
N HIS A 161 -8.66 9.17 -5.67
CA HIS A 161 -8.91 8.89 -4.26
C HIS A 161 -9.69 10.02 -3.59
N ALA A 162 -10.96 9.75 -3.28
CA ALA A 162 -11.86 10.67 -2.60
C ALA A 162 -12.62 9.95 -1.46
N PRO A 163 -11.96 9.71 -0.31
CA PRO A 163 -12.49 8.88 0.78
C PRO A 163 -13.80 9.40 1.40
N ALA A 164 -14.09 10.70 1.26
CA ALA A 164 -15.36 11.31 1.70
C ALA A 164 -16.54 11.11 0.73
N VAL A 165 -16.30 10.61 -0.49
CA VAL A 165 -17.36 10.28 -1.44
C VAL A 165 -17.84 8.86 -1.18
N GLU A 166 -19.12 8.70 -0.88
CA GLU A 166 -19.75 7.40 -0.69
C GLU A 166 -20.60 7.02 -1.91
N ALA A 167 -20.64 5.72 -2.23
CA ALA A 167 -21.57 5.15 -3.18
C ALA A 167 -23.00 5.09 -2.59
N ASP A 168 -24.01 5.16 -3.45
CA ASP A 168 -25.35 4.67 -3.16
C ASP A 168 -25.43 3.20 -3.62
N PRO A 169 -25.52 2.21 -2.71
CA PRO A 169 -25.54 0.79 -3.08
C PRO A 169 -26.63 0.41 -4.08
N ALA A 170 -27.79 1.06 -4.01
CA ALA A 170 -28.91 0.73 -4.89
C ALA A 170 -28.71 1.25 -6.31
N GLU A 171 -28.08 2.43 -6.45
CA GLU A 171 -27.85 3.07 -7.75
C GLU A 171 -26.53 2.61 -8.39
N ASP A 172 -25.46 2.54 -7.60
CA ASP A 172 -24.09 2.30 -8.07
C ASP A 172 -23.74 0.81 -8.15
N GLY A 173 -24.63 -0.08 -7.70
CA GLY A 173 -24.41 -1.53 -7.71
C GLY A 173 -23.28 -2.00 -6.78
N THR A 174 -22.98 -1.22 -5.75
CA THR A 174 -22.00 -1.57 -4.71
C THR A 174 -22.67 -2.30 -3.54
N ARG A 175 -21.86 -2.90 -2.66
CA ARG A 175 -22.34 -3.57 -1.45
C ARG A 175 -22.65 -2.57 -0.33
N SER A 176 -21.87 -1.51 -0.24
CA SER A 176 -21.94 -0.47 0.79
C SER A 176 -21.57 0.89 0.18
N GLY A 177 -21.52 1.93 1.01
CA GLY A 177 -21.01 3.24 0.57
C GLY A 177 -19.51 3.25 0.23
N THR A 178 -18.77 2.22 0.66
CA THR A 178 -17.36 2.04 0.31
C THR A 178 -17.22 1.36 -1.04
N PHE A 179 -16.23 1.79 -1.82
CA PHE A 179 -15.89 1.18 -3.09
C PHE A 179 -14.40 1.35 -3.43
N VAL A 180 -13.80 0.28 -3.92
CA VAL A 180 -12.46 0.25 -4.51
C VAL A 180 -12.58 -0.44 -5.85
N VAL A 181 -12.67 0.32 -6.94
CA VAL A 181 -12.97 -0.22 -8.27
C VAL A 181 -11.76 -0.09 -9.18
N LEU A 182 -11.29 -1.23 -9.71
CA LEU A 182 -10.22 -1.28 -10.71
C LEU A 182 -10.82 -1.47 -12.10
N HIS A 183 -10.43 -0.62 -13.04
CA HIS A 183 -10.67 -0.83 -14.46
C HIS A 183 -9.36 -1.29 -15.15
N PRO A 184 -9.22 -2.57 -15.54
CA PRO A 184 -7.97 -3.08 -16.11
C PRO A 184 -7.61 -2.41 -17.44
N GLY A 185 -8.56 -2.30 -18.37
CA GLY A 185 -8.35 -1.66 -19.68
C GLY A 185 -7.89 -0.20 -19.62
N ARG A 186 -8.45 0.60 -18.70
CA ARG A 186 -8.01 2.00 -18.46
C ARG A 186 -6.81 2.10 -17.50
N THR A 187 -6.46 1.01 -16.81
CA THR A 187 -5.50 0.96 -15.70
C THR A 187 -5.78 2.08 -14.68
N GLU A 188 -7.05 2.20 -14.31
CA GLU A 188 -7.56 3.25 -13.44
C GLU A 188 -8.21 2.63 -12.21
N VAL A 189 -7.94 3.21 -11.04
CA VAL A 189 -8.54 2.83 -9.76
C VAL A 189 -9.31 4.01 -9.21
N VAL A 190 -10.56 3.77 -8.80
CA VAL A 190 -11.38 4.76 -8.11
C VAL A 190 -11.67 4.27 -6.68
N ILE A 191 -11.37 5.11 -5.69
CA ILE A 191 -11.52 4.80 -4.26
C ILE A 191 -12.39 5.85 -3.58
N GLY A 192 -13.45 5.39 -2.90
CA GLY A 192 -14.34 6.21 -2.08
C GLY A 192 -14.91 5.47 -0.88
N GLY A 193 -15.40 6.23 0.11
CA GLY A 193 -16.06 5.73 1.31
C GLY A 193 -15.14 5.01 2.30
N THR A 194 -13.82 5.16 2.18
CA THR A 194 -12.83 4.58 3.11
C THR A 194 -11.60 5.47 3.20
N PHE A 195 -11.21 5.82 4.43
CA PHE A 195 -9.99 6.58 4.72
C PHE A 195 -8.78 5.67 4.96
N TYR A 196 -8.92 4.35 4.79
CA TYR A 196 -7.82 3.41 5.00
C TYR A 196 -6.79 3.51 3.86
N ALA A 197 -5.59 4.00 4.15
CA ALA A 197 -4.59 4.25 3.10
C ALA A 197 -4.06 2.96 2.44
N GLY A 198 -4.19 1.82 3.12
CA GLY A 198 -3.86 0.52 2.55
C GLY A 198 -4.63 0.16 1.28
N GLU A 199 -5.77 0.80 0.99
CA GLU A 199 -6.47 0.61 -0.29
C GLU A 199 -5.71 1.23 -1.47
N ILE A 200 -5.03 2.37 -1.27
CA ILE A 200 -4.16 2.98 -2.29
C ILE A 200 -3.00 2.02 -2.60
N LYS A 201 -2.34 1.48 -1.57
CA LYS A 201 -1.28 0.46 -1.70
C LYS A 201 -1.76 -0.76 -2.50
N LYS A 202 -2.78 -1.44 -1.97
CA LYS A 202 -3.17 -2.76 -2.46
C LYS A 202 -3.91 -2.73 -3.78
N SER A 203 -4.49 -1.60 -4.17
CA SER A 203 -5.03 -1.41 -5.52
C SER A 203 -3.91 -1.35 -6.56
N ILE A 204 -2.83 -0.60 -6.33
CA ILE A 204 -1.65 -0.63 -7.20
C ILE A 204 -1.01 -2.01 -7.22
N PHE A 205 -0.89 -2.69 -6.08
CA PHE A 205 -0.42 -4.07 -6.07
C PHE A 205 -1.31 -5.01 -6.88
N THR A 206 -2.64 -4.80 -6.86
CA THR A 206 -3.57 -5.55 -7.71
C THR A 206 -3.28 -5.31 -9.19
N VAL A 207 -3.01 -4.06 -9.59
CA VAL A 207 -2.60 -3.72 -10.96
C VAL A 207 -1.30 -4.43 -11.34
N MET A 208 -0.31 -4.45 -10.44
CA MET A 208 0.95 -5.17 -10.68
C MET A 208 0.74 -6.68 -10.79
N ASN A 209 -0.18 -7.26 -10.01
CA ASN A 209 -0.54 -8.68 -10.10
C ASN A 209 -1.26 -9.04 -11.42
N ASP A 210 -1.96 -8.11 -12.06
CA ASP A 210 -2.52 -8.32 -13.42
C ASP A 210 -1.43 -8.17 -14.50
N ARG A 211 -0.59 -7.14 -14.40
CA ARG A 211 0.37 -6.79 -15.46
C ARG A 211 1.64 -7.64 -15.47
N LEU A 212 2.27 -7.88 -14.32
CA LEU A 212 3.57 -8.55 -14.25
C LEU A 212 3.56 -9.97 -14.82
N PRO A 213 2.55 -10.83 -14.57
CA PRO A 213 2.49 -12.16 -15.17
C PRO A 213 2.43 -12.14 -16.70
N LEU A 214 1.80 -11.12 -17.30
CA LEU A 214 1.75 -10.94 -18.77
C LEU A 214 3.13 -10.64 -19.36
N ALA A 215 4.03 -10.07 -18.55
CA ALA A 215 5.43 -9.83 -18.90
C ALA A 215 6.36 -10.98 -18.48
N GLY A 216 5.83 -12.12 -18.00
CA GLY A 216 6.62 -13.26 -17.53
C GLY A 216 7.30 -13.04 -16.17
N VAL A 217 6.89 -12.00 -15.43
CA VAL A 217 7.38 -11.70 -14.08
C VAL A 217 6.42 -12.31 -13.06
N PHE A 218 6.96 -12.96 -12.03
CA PHE A 218 6.16 -13.52 -10.94
C PHE A 218 5.96 -12.47 -9.83
N PRO A 219 4.76 -11.90 -9.66
CA PRO A 219 4.47 -11.00 -8.54
C PRO A 219 4.29 -11.80 -7.24
N MET A 220 4.75 -11.24 -6.13
CA MET A 220 4.84 -11.93 -4.86
C MET A 220 4.42 -11.01 -3.71
N HIS A 221 3.55 -11.53 -2.84
CA HIS A 221 3.23 -10.92 -1.56
C HIS A 221 4.17 -11.50 -0.48
N CYS A 222 5.38 -10.98 -0.41
CA CYS A 222 6.46 -11.45 0.44
C CYS A 222 7.32 -10.29 0.96
N SER A 223 8.10 -10.52 2.02
CA SER A 223 9.27 -9.67 2.28
C SER A 223 10.50 -10.30 1.62
N ALA A 224 11.56 -9.51 1.39
CA ALA A 224 12.80 -10.01 0.82
C ALA A 224 14.02 -9.26 1.37
N ASN A 225 15.13 -9.98 1.56
CA ASN A 225 16.41 -9.42 1.97
C ASN A 225 17.59 -10.17 1.32
N VAL A 226 18.78 -9.55 1.35
CA VAL A 226 20.02 -10.08 0.75
C VAL A 226 21.19 -9.91 1.71
N ASP A 227 22.11 -10.88 1.78
CA ASP A 227 23.36 -10.70 2.54
C ASP A 227 24.48 -10.09 1.69
N ASP A 228 25.62 -9.86 2.33
CA ASP A 228 26.83 -9.32 1.69
C ASP A 228 27.40 -10.25 0.59
N ASP A 229 27.05 -11.54 0.60
CA ASP A 229 27.43 -12.52 -0.42
C ASP A 229 26.42 -12.58 -1.59
N GLY A 230 25.38 -11.73 -1.57
CA GLY A 230 24.37 -11.65 -2.61
C GLY A 230 23.33 -12.77 -2.57
N GLN A 231 23.23 -13.55 -1.48
CA GLN A 231 22.22 -14.59 -1.33
C GLN A 231 20.89 -13.95 -0.96
N VAL A 232 19.86 -14.13 -1.80
CA VAL A 232 18.54 -13.53 -1.58
C VAL A 232 17.61 -14.53 -0.89
N ALA A 233 16.88 -14.07 0.13
CA ALA A 233 15.81 -14.81 0.79
C ALA A 233 14.48 -14.08 0.62
N ILE A 234 13.42 -14.84 0.31
CA ILE A 234 12.04 -14.33 0.23
C ILE A 234 11.15 -15.03 1.27
N PHE A 235 10.25 -14.28 1.88
CA PHE A 235 9.39 -14.75 2.96
C PHE A 235 7.92 -14.46 2.62
N PHE A 236 7.19 -15.49 2.16
CA PHE A 236 5.75 -15.39 1.94
C PHE A 236 5.00 -15.53 3.26
N GLY A 237 3.89 -14.79 3.39
CA GLY A 237 3.04 -14.87 4.58
C GLY A 237 1.95 -13.81 4.57
N LEU A 238 0.87 -14.04 5.31
CA LEU A 238 -0.15 -13.02 5.51
C LEU A 238 0.32 -11.94 6.49
N SER A 239 -0.44 -10.84 6.56
CA SER A 239 -0.14 -9.76 7.49
C SER A 239 -0.12 -10.29 8.93
N GLY A 240 0.96 -9.98 9.67
CA GLY A 240 1.16 -10.40 11.06
C GLY A 240 1.81 -11.79 11.24
N THR A 241 2.12 -12.55 10.18
CA THR A 241 2.76 -13.87 10.32
C THR A 241 4.29 -13.81 10.47
N GLY A 242 4.85 -12.61 10.70
CA GLY A 242 6.30 -12.41 10.91
C GLY A 242 7.11 -12.03 9.67
N LYS A 243 6.50 -11.70 8.53
CA LYS A 243 7.24 -11.27 7.31
C LYS A 243 8.23 -10.14 7.60
N THR A 244 7.70 -9.02 8.11
CA THR A 244 8.45 -7.79 8.38
C THR A 244 9.54 -8.03 9.43
N THR A 245 9.18 -8.67 10.55
CA THR A 245 10.09 -9.00 11.65
C THR A 245 11.26 -9.89 11.18
N LEU A 246 10.99 -10.94 10.42
CA LEU A 246 12.03 -11.87 9.95
C LEU A 246 12.86 -11.31 8.79
N SER A 247 12.33 -10.38 8.00
CA SER A 247 13.11 -9.70 6.96
C SER A 247 14.04 -8.62 7.50
N ALA A 248 13.72 -8.03 8.66
CA ALA A 248 14.50 -6.98 9.31
C ALA A 248 15.69 -7.55 10.13
N ASP A 249 16.43 -8.48 9.52
CA ASP A 249 17.63 -9.06 10.10
C ASP A 249 18.80 -8.06 10.00
N PRO A 250 19.48 -7.70 11.10
CA PRO A 250 20.58 -6.74 11.08
C PRO A 250 21.79 -7.17 10.24
N GLU A 251 21.95 -8.46 9.95
CA GLU A 251 23.05 -9.00 9.12
C GLU A 251 22.68 -9.05 7.62
N ARG A 252 21.47 -8.62 7.25
CA ARG A 252 20.98 -8.66 5.87
C ARG A 252 20.44 -7.31 5.46
N HIS A 253 20.54 -7.00 4.18
CA HIS A 253 20.01 -5.77 3.59
C HIS A 253 18.57 -5.96 3.14
N LEU A 254 17.65 -5.14 3.63
CA LEU A 254 16.22 -5.22 3.31
C LEU A 254 15.97 -4.74 1.88
N ILE A 255 15.38 -5.61 1.04
CA ILE A 255 14.95 -5.25 -0.32
C ILE A 255 13.56 -4.59 -0.25
N GLY A 256 12.65 -5.17 0.55
CA GLY A 256 11.30 -4.66 0.81
C GLY A 256 10.54 -5.58 1.78
N ASP A 257 9.44 -5.11 2.35
CA ASP A 257 8.73 -5.80 3.44
C ASP A 257 7.43 -6.54 3.03
N ASP A 258 6.89 -6.30 1.82
CA ASP A 258 5.56 -6.83 1.48
C ASP A 258 5.32 -7.18 0.01
N GLU A 259 5.82 -6.42 -0.97
CA GLU A 259 5.44 -6.60 -2.38
C GLU A 259 6.67 -6.63 -3.31
N HIS A 260 6.86 -7.74 -4.02
CA HIS A 260 8.01 -7.92 -4.93
C HIS A 260 7.60 -8.51 -6.27
N GLY A 261 8.40 -8.26 -7.29
CA GLY A 261 8.40 -9.03 -8.53
C GLY A 261 9.66 -9.89 -8.62
N TRP A 262 9.53 -11.07 -9.24
CA TRP A 262 10.66 -11.92 -9.62
C TRP A 262 10.67 -12.09 -11.14
N GLY A 263 11.60 -11.38 -11.80
CA GLY A 263 11.80 -11.39 -13.24
C GLY A 263 13.09 -12.08 -13.67
N GLU A 264 13.53 -11.80 -14.90
CA GLU A 264 14.73 -12.38 -15.51
C GLU A 264 16.02 -12.04 -14.75
N ASP A 265 16.14 -10.84 -14.19
CA ASP A 265 17.34 -10.37 -13.50
C ASP A 265 17.34 -10.61 -11.97
N GLY A 266 16.23 -11.10 -11.42
CA GLY A 266 16.11 -11.37 -9.98
C GLY A 266 14.86 -10.77 -9.34
N VAL A 267 14.98 -10.44 -8.05
CA VAL A 267 13.89 -9.92 -7.22
C VAL A 267 13.98 -8.41 -7.12
N PHE A 268 12.86 -7.72 -7.28
CA PHE A 268 12.75 -6.27 -7.09
C PHE A 268 11.54 -5.93 -6.22
N ASN A 269 11.68 -4.89 -5.40
CA ASN A 269 10.58 -4.33 -4.62
C ASN A 269 9.63 -3.57 -5.53
N ILE A 270 8.32 -3.71 -5.30
CA ILE A 270 7.30 -2.90 -5.98
C ILE A 270 7.19 -1.52 -5.31
N GLU A 271 7.56 -1.43 -4.04
CA GLU A 271 7.38 -0.25 -3.20
C GLU A 271 8.70 0.55 -3.05
N GLY A 272 8.57 1.80 -2.64
CA GLY A 272 9.65 2.69 -2.19
C GLY A 272 9.68 2.91 -0.67
N GLY A 273 8.74 2.30 0.05
CA GLY A 273 8.60 2.41 1.50
C GLY A 273 8.11 1.11 2.13
N CYS A 274 7.76 1.20 3.42
CA CYS A 274 7.15 0.12 4.18
C CYS A 274 5.84 0.58 4.81
N TYR A 275 4.94 -0.36 5.05
CA TYR A 275 3.66 -0.12 5.72
C TYR A 275 3.47 -1.07 6.91
N ALA A 276 4.33 -0.90 7.90
CA ALA A 276 4.49 -1.82 9.02
C ALA A 276 3.32 -1.73 10.01
N LYS A 277 2.98 -2.85 10.66
CA LYS A 277 2.16 -2.84 11.87
C LYS A 277 3.00 -2.34 13.04
N VAL A 278 2.41 -1.51 13.90
CA VAL A 278 3.14 -0.92 15.05
C VAL A 278 2.49 -1.17 16.41
N ILE A 279 1.42 -1.97 16.47
CA ILE A 279 0.83 -2.39 17.74
C ILE A 279 1.83 -3.24 18.52
N ARG A 280 2.04 -2.90 19.79
CA ARG A 280 2.98 -3.54 20.73
C ARG A 280 4.42 -3.60 20.21
N LEU A 281 4.79 -2.66 19.32
CA LEU A 281 6.13 -2.53 18.79
C LEU A 281 7.08 -2.04 19.89
N SER A 282 8.22 -2.70 20.05
CA SER A 282 9.22 -2.33 21.04
C SER A 282 10.59 -2.09 20.43
N ALA A 283 11.35 -1.18 21.02
CA ALA A 283 12.73 -0.90 20.62
C ALA A 283 13.67 -2.10 20.80
N GLU A 284 13.33 -3.04 21.69
CA GLU A 284 14.12 -4.24 21.93
C GLU A 284 13.91 -5.29 20.84
N ALA A 285 12.65 -5.52 20.43
CA ALA A 285 12.31 -6.55 19.47
C ALA A 285 12.60 -6.11 18.02
N GLU A 286 12.24 -4.87 17.68
CA GLU A 286 12.29 -4.35 16.30
C GLU A 286 12.84 -2.91 16.28
N PRO A 287 14.11 -2.69 16.68
CA PRO A 287 14.69 -1.36 16.90
C PRO A 287 14.58 -0.44 15.67
N GLN A 288 14.87 -0.96 14.48
CA GLN A 288 14.85 -0.17 13.25
C GLN A 288 13.45 0.35 12.92
N ILE A 289 12.43 -0.51 13.06
CA ILE A 289 11.03 -0.13 12.81
C ILE A 289 10.55 0.80 13.92
N TYR A 290 10.94 0.56 15.17
CA TYR A 290 10.60 1.41 16.31
C TYR A 290 11.08 2.85 16.11
N GLU A 291 12.31 3.06 15.63
CA GLU A 291 12.84 4.40 15.35
C GLU A 291 12.02 5.15 14.27
N THR A 292 11.40 4.44 13.32
CA THR A 292 10.54 5.08 12.32
C THR A 292 9.31 5.73 12.95
N THR A 293 8.82 5.22 14.10
CA THR A 293 7.70 5.81 14.85
C THR A 293 8.06 7.13 15.52
N ARG A 294 9.33 7.53 15.50
CA ARG A 294 9.85 8.77 16.09
C ARG A 294 10.58 9.63 15.06
N SER A 295 10.23 9.45 13.79
CA SER A 295 10.92 10.06 12.67
C SER A 295 10.00 10.98 11.87
N TRP A 296 10.55 12.14 11.50
CA TRP A 296 9.92 13.04 10.55
C TRP A 296 9.66 12.36 9.20
N GLY A 297 8.49 12.64 8.62
CA GLY A 297 8.03 12.05 7.36
C GLY A 297 7.16 10.81 7.54
N THR A 298 7.28 10.09 8.66
CA THR A 298 6.46 8.90 8.94
C THR A 298 4.99 9.30 9.16
N VAL A 299 4.07 8.53 8.57
CA VAL A 299 2.63 8.60 8.86
C VAL A 299 2.25 7.45 9.79
N LEU A 300 1.66 7.76 10.94
CA LEU A 300 1.15 6.79 11.89
C LEU A 300 -0.38 6.75 11.81
N GLU A 301 -0.95 5.64 11.32
CA GLU A 301 -2.39 5.46 11.22
C GLU A 301 -2.94 4.79 12.48
N ASN A 302 -3.93 5.46 13.08
CA ASN A 302 -4.73 4.98 14.22
C ASN A 302 -3.93 4.69 15.50
N VAL A 303 -2.69 5.12 15.59
CA VAL A 303 -1.91 5.06 16.85
C VAL A 303 -2.49 6.05 17.86
N VAL A 304 -2.55 5.64 19.13
CA VAL A 304 -3.00 6.53 20.21
C VAL A 304 -1.86 7.49 20.57
N VAL A 305 -2.19 8.77 20.69
CA VAL A 305 -1.27 9.83 21.04
C VAL A 305 -1.88 10.67 22.16
N ASP A 306 -1.10 10.93 23.22
CA ASP A 306 -1.56 11.74 24.35
C ASP A 306 -1.51 13.25 24.06
N GLU A 307 -2.02 14.07 24.97
CA GLU A 307 -2.05 15.54 24.84
C GLU A 307 -0.66 16.18 24.74
N ARG A 308 0.41 15.45 25.10
CA ARG A 308 1.81 15.89 25.01
C ARG A 308 2.46 15.46 23.69
N GLY A 309 1.77 14.68 22.86
CA GLY A 309 2.30 14.10 21.64
C GLY A 309 3.04 12.78 21.84
N VAL A 310 2.94 12.14 23.02
CA VAL A 310 3.60 10.86 23.29
C VAL A 310 2.74 9.72 22.74
N LEU A 311 3.35 8.83 21.96
CA LEU A 311 2.69 7.67 21.39
C LEU A 311 2.48 6.57 22.44
N ASP A 312 1.31 5.95 22.43
CA ASP A 312 1.04 4.67 23.07
C ASP A 312 0.92 3.60 21.98
N LEU A 313 1.96 2.77 21.85
CA LEU A 313 2.01 1.69 20.87
C LEU A 313 1.32 0.42 21.38
N ASP A 314 1.01 0.32 22.68
CA ASP A 314 0.36 -0.85 23.28
C ASP A 314 -1.18 -0.72 23.26
N ASP A 315 -1.71 0.49 23.06
CA ASP A 315 -3.14 0.78 23.04
C ASP A 315 -3.81 0.38 21.69
N ASP A 316 -4.67 -0.63 21.76
CA ASP A 316 -5.50 -1.12 20.65
C ASP A 316 -6.97 -0.68 20.73
N SER A 317 -7.30 0.30 21.57
CA SER A 317 -8.68 0.79 21.77
C SER A 317 -9.34 1.30 20.50
N LYS A 318 -8.54 1.80 19.54
CA LYS A 318 -8.98 2.11 18.18
C LYS A 318 -8.97 0.86 17.30
N THR A 319 -7.85 0.16 17.24
CA THR A 319 -7.63 -1.03 16.41
C THR A 319 -6.31 -1.73 16.77
N GLU A 320 -6.22 -3.04 16.57
CA GLU A 320 -4.94 -3.79 16.57
C GLU A 320 -4.16 -3.65 15.24
N ASN A 321 -4.70 -2.91 14.27
CA ASN A 321 -4.06 -2.66 12.99
C ASN A 321 -3.54 -1.23 12.91
N THR A 322 -2.91 -0.76 13.98
CA THR A 322 -2.13 0.48 13.93
C THR A 322 -0.96 0.30 12.97
N ARG A 323 -0.69 1.32 12.16
CA ARG A 323 0.29 1.23 11.06
C ARG A 323 1.25 2.40 11.05
N ALA A 324 2.43 2.17 10.47
CA ALA A 324 3.39 3.20 10.12
C ALA A 324 3.75 3.10 8.63
N ALA A 325 3.55 4.18 7.89
CA ALA A 325 4.04 4.34 6.54
C ALA A 325 5.29 5.23 6.56
N TYR A 326 6.41 4.71 6.08
CA TYR A 326 7.70 5.39 6.08
C TYR A 326 8.53 4.98 4.86
N LYS A 327 9.53 5.80 4.52
CA LYS A 327 10.46 5.51 3.42
C LYS A 327 11.37 4.36 3.78
N LEU A 328 11.67 3.50 2.81
CA LEU A 328 12.53 2.33 3.04
C LEU A 328 13.91 2.79 3.53
N GLU A 329 14.40 3.93 3.06
CA GLU A 329 15.67 4.56 3.46
C GLU A 329 15.74 4.95 4.94
N GLN A 330 14.61 4.96 5.66
CA GLN A 330 14.59 5.14 7.12
C GLN A 330 15.03 3.88 7.87
N ILE A 331 15.07 2.72 7.21
CA ILE A 331 15.63 1.48 7.73
C ILE A 331 17.13 1.46 7.42
N SER A 332 17.97 1.34 8.44
CA SER A 332 19.42 1.57 8.33
C SER A 332 20.16 0.57 7.42
N ASN A 333 19.66 -0.66 7.33
CA ASN A 333 20.15 -1.73 6.44
C ASN A 333 19.27 -1.89 5.19
N ALA A 334 18.48 -0.88 4.79
CA ALA A 334 17.78 -0.94 3.52
C ALA A 334 18.76 -0.99 2.33
N LEU A 335 18.48 -1.87 1.37
CA LEU A 335 19.23 -1.94 0.12
C LEU A 335 18.79 -0.77 -0.79
N PRO A 336 19.67 0.22 -1.10
CA PRO A 336 19.26 1.40 -1.85
C PRO A 336 18.66 1.09 -3.23
N ALA A 337 19.19 0.04 -3.87
CA ALA A 337 18.75 -0.42 -5.19
C ALA A 337 17.34 -1.04 -5.17
N LYS A 338 16.84 -1.49 -4.01
CA LYS A 338 15.54 -2.17 -3.85
C LYS A 338 15.36 -3.38 -4.79
N ARG A 339 16.46 -3.96 -5.25
CA ARG A 339 16.50 -5.14 -6.12
C ARG A 339 17.81 -5.90 -5.93
N ALA A 340 17.76 -7.21 -6.12
CA ALA A 340 18.89 -8.12 -6.00
C ALA A 340 18.72 -9.31 -6.97
N GLY A 341 19.68 -10.25 -6.94
CA GLY A 341 19.66 -11.44 -7.80
C GLY A 341 18.53 -12.42 -7.46
N HIS A 342 18.63 -13.63 -8.01
CA HIS A 342 17.64 -14.68 -7.76
C HIS A 342 17.64 -15.18 -6.31
N PRO A 343 16.47 -15.56 -5.76
CA PRO A 343 16.37 -16.11 -4.42
C PRO A 343 17.07 -17.47 -4.34
N SER A 344 17.94 -17.63 -3.35
CA SER A 344 18.51 -18.92 -2.97
C SER A 344 17.72 -19.60 -1.87
N ALA A 345 16.85 -18.87 -1.16
CA ALA A 345 15.92 -19.38 -0.16
C ALA A 345 14.50 -18.82 -0.35
N VAL A 346 13.50 -19.70 -0.26
CA VAL A 346 12.07 -19.36 -0.26
C VAL A 346 11.45 -19.91 1.02
N VAL A 347 10.91 -19.03 1.86
CA VAL A 347 10.33 -19.36 3.16
C VAL A 347 8.82 -19.09 3.12
N PHE A 348 8.01 -20.08 3.51
CA PHE A 348 6.57 -19.92 3.69
C PHE A 348 6.25 -19.82 5.17
N LEU A 349 5.81 -18.65 5.60
CA LEU A 349 5.42 -18.37 6.98
C LEU A 349 3.94 -18.72 7.17
N THR A 350 3.66 -19.54 8.18
CA THR A 350 2.31 -19.97 8.52
C THR A 350 2.09 -19.78 10.03
N ALA A 351 1.00 -19.10 10.38
CA ALA A 351 0.53 -19.01 11.75
C ALA A 351 -0.45 -20.17 11.98
N ASP A 352 0.08 -21.34 12.30
CA ASP A 352 -0.73 -22.54 12.53
C ASP A 352 -1.41 -22.51 13.90
N ALA A 353 -2.65 -22.03 13.93
CA ALA A 353 -3.47 -21.99 15.15
C ALA A 353 -3.84 -23.39 15.69
N PHE A 354 -3.65 -24.47 14.92
CA PHE A 354 -3.88 -25.84 15.40
C PHE A 354 -2.66 -26.45 16.11
N GLY A 355 -1.46 -25.87 15.94
CA GLY A 355 -0.22 -26.39 16.53
C GLY A 355 0.16 -27.77 16.01
N ILE A 356 -0.11 -28.06 14.74
CA ILE A 356 0.14 -29.35 14.08
C ILE A 356 1.46 -29.31 13.30
N LEU A 357 1.70 -28.22 12.58
CA LEU A 357 2.88 -28.09 11.71
C LEU A 357 4.16 -27.99 12.55
N PRO A 358 5.27 -28.61 12.09
CA PRO A 358 6.54 -28.46 12.77
C PRO A 358 7.04 -27.01 12.66
N PRO A 359 7.94 -26.55 13.56
CA PRO A 359 8.49 -25.20 13.49
C PRO A 359 9.19 -24.87 12.17
N ILE A 360 9.81 -25.87 11.53
CA ILE A 360 10.43 -25.75 10.21
C ILE A 360 10.38 -27.09 9.47
N ALA A 361 10.14 -27.05 8.16
CA ALA A 361 10.18 -28.22 7.29
C ALA A 361 10.84 -27.85 5.95
N ARG A 362 11.76 -28.70 5.48
CA ARG A 362 12.30 -28.58 4.12
C ARG A 362 11.34 -29.24 3.14
N LEU A 363 10.80 -28.45 2.22
CA LEU A 363 9.84 -28.91 1.23
C LEU A 363 10.54 -29.49 0.00
N SER A 364 9.95 -30.54 -0.57
CA SER A 364 10.18 -30.91 -1.96
C SER A 364 9.56 -29.89 -2.91
N ARG A 365 9.86 -29.97 -4.21
CA ARG A 365 9.29 -29.07 -5.23
C ARG A 365 7.76 -29.18 -5.27
N GLU A 366 7.24 -30.40 -5.23
CA GLU A 366 5.81 -30.69 -5.27
C GLU A 366 5.11 -30.15 -4.02
N GLN A 367 5.73 -30.32 -2.85
CA GLN A 367 5.22 -29.74 -1.61
C GLN A 367 5.26 -28.21 -1.63
N ALA A 368 6.31 -27.59 -2.19
CA ALA A 368 6.39 -26.15 -2.30
C ALA A 368 5.22 -25.61 -3.15
N MET A 369 4.96 -26.20 -4.32
CA MET A 369 3.80 -25.83 -5.14
C MET A 369 2.47 -26.05 -4.40
N PHE A 370 2.33 -27.18 -3.71
CA PHE A 370 1.12 -27.50 -2.95
C PHE A 370 0.86 -26.50 -1.82
N TYR A 371 1.86 -26.21 -0.99
CA TYR A 371 1.71 -25.30 0.16
C TYR A 371 1.59 -23.84 -0.28
N PHE A 372 2.24 -23.45 -1.38
CA PHE A 372 2.06 -22.15 -2.00
C PHE A 372 0.60 -21.97 -2.45
N LEU A 373 0.07 -22.88 -3.27
CA LEU A 373 -1.33 -22.82 -3.74
C LEU A 373 -2.35 -22.94 -2.60
N SER A 374 -2.02 -23.69 -1.55
CA SER A 374 -2.89 -23.82 -0.37
C SER A 374 -2.93 -22.52 0.44
N GLY A 375 -1.78 -21.88 0.64
CA GLY A 375 -1.68 -20.65 1.44
C GLY A 375 -2.24 -20.80 2.86
N PHE A 376 -2.05 -21.97 3.49
CA PHE A 376 -2.59 -22.24 4.82
C PHE A 376 -1.89 -21.40 5.89
N THR A 377 -2.68 -20.63 6.65
CA THR A 377 -2.22 -19.81 7.78
C THR A 377 -3.43 -19.39 8.63
N ALA A 378 -3.29 -18.37 9.49
CA ALA A 378 -4.40 -17.73 10.18
C ALA A 378 -4.51 -16.24 9.83
N LYS A 379 -5.74 -15.74 9.71
CA LYS A 379 -6.01 -14.31 9.78
C LYS A 379 -5.86 -13.89 11.24
N LEU A 380 -4.84 -13.09 11.51
CA LEU A 380 -4.61 -12.54 12.84
C LEU A 380 -5.52 -11.33 13.07
N ALA A 381 -5.81 -11.07 14.34
CA ALA A 381 -6.73 -10.02 14.74
C ALA A 381 -6.31 -8.63 14.22
N GLY A 382 -7.32 -7.81 13.86
CA GLY A 382 -7.17 -6.48 13.26
C GLY A 382 -6.79 -6.44 11.77
N THR A 383 -6.35 -7.52 11.14
CA THR A 383 -5.88 -7.45 9.72
C THR A 383 -6.96 -7.13 8.68
N GLU A 384 -8.21 -7.44 8.98
CA GLU A 384 -9.41 -7.14 8.17
C GLU A 384 -10.55 -6.73 9.11
N ILE A 385 -11.47 -5.89 8.62
CA ILE A 385 -12.63 -5.44 9.41
C ILE A 385 -13.42 -6.66 9.90
N GLY A 386 -13.56 -6.79 11.23
CA GLY A 386 -14.34 -7.84 11.90
C GLY A 386 -13.55 -9.05 12.42
N VAL A 387 -12.23 -9.15 12.19
CA VAL A 387 -11.40 -10.26 12.71
C VAL A 387 -10.87 -9.91 14.11
N LYS A 388 -11.32 -10.66 15.14
CA LYS A 388 -10.95 -10.43 16.56
C LYS A 388 -10.12 -11.54 17.20
N GLU A 389 -10.11 -12.73 16.62
CA GLU A 389 -9.34 -13.89 17.08
C GLU A 389 -8.67 -14.55 15.88
N PRO A 390 -7.54 -15.29 16.05
CA PRO A 390 -6.91 -16.02 14.97
C PRO A 390 -7.89 -16.97 14.27
N GLN A 391 -8.16 -16.72 12.99
CA GLN A 391 -9.04 -17.56 12.18
C GLN A 391 -8.24 -18.35 11.14
N PRO A 392 -8.18 -19.69 11.22
CA PRO A 392 -7.55 -20.51 10.19
C PRO A 392 -8.12 -20.18 8.81
N THR A 393 -7.26 -20.02 7.82
CA THR A 393 -7.63 -19.65 6.46
C THR A 393 -6.70 -20.32 5.45
N PHE A 394 -7.23 -20.53 4.26
CA PHE A 394 -6.46 -20.84 3.06
C PHE A 394 -6.50 -19.61 2.18
N SER A 395 -5.37 -18.89 2.11
CA SER A 395 -5.24 -17.68 1.30
C SER A 395 -4.30 -17.98 0.15
N ALA A 396 -4.87 -18.52 -0.93
CA ALA A 396 -4.13 -18.68 -2.18
C ALA A 396 -3.54 -17.32 -2.60
N CYS A 397 -2.26 -17.37 -2.99
CA CYS A 397 -1.35 -16.24 -3.09
C CYS A 397 -1.89 -15.04 -3.88
#